data_AF-A0A975T2N1-F1
#
_entry.id   AF-A0A975T2N1-F1
#
_cell.length_a   1.000
_cell.length_b   1.000
_cell.length_c   1.000
_cell.angle_alpha   90.00
_cell.angle_beta   90.00
_cell.angle_gamma   90.00
#
_symmetry.space_group_name_H-M   'P 1'
#
loop_
_entity.id
_entity.type
_entity.pdbx_description
1 polymer ?
#
loop_
_entity_poly.entity_id
_entity_poly.type
_entity_poly.pdbx_seq_one_letter_code
_entity_poly.pdbx_strand_id
1 'polypeptide(L)'
;MVTHLEAHPDGLGRSCPGAHVTAGVLVLSDDHRHVLLTLHAKARRWFHLGGHCEPQDRTLAAAALREGLEESGVPDLVLVPGPLHLDAHVVGFCGEHPQVTHLDVRFLALAPAGAVPEVSEESLDVRWWPVGDLPTESAELRELVAAGVALAQAWSSRAI
;
A
#
# COMPACT_ATOMS: atom_id res chain seq x y z
N MET A 1 -16.52 4.50 4.13
CA MET A 1 -15.87 5.03 2.91
C MET A 1 -16.87 5.64 1.94
N VAL A 2 -17.77 4.85 1.33
CA VAL A 2 -18.77 5.38 0.38
C VAL A 2 -19.59 6.54 0.98
N THR A 3 -20.17 6.35 2.16
CA THR A 3 -20.91 7.42 2.87
C THR A 3 -20.09 8.69 3.11
N HIS A 4 -18.78 8.56 3.31
CA HIS A 4 -17.92 9.73 3.48
C HIS A 4 -17.75 10.48 2.15
N LEU A 5 -17.51 9.76 1.04
CA LEU A 5 -17.40 10.35 -0.30
C LEU A 5 -18.72 10.95 -0.81
N GLU A 6 -19.87 10.39 -0.39
CA GLU A 6 -21.18 10.98 -0.66
C GLU A 6 -21.37 12.33 0.06
N ALA A 7 -20.80 12.47 1.26
CA ALA A 7 -20.88 13.68 2.07
C ALA A 7 -19.77 14.71 1.78
N HIS A 8 -18.61 14.26 1.29
CA HIS A 8 -17.40 15.06 1.05
C HIS A 8 -16.91 14.82 -0.37
N PRO A 9 -17.33 15.65 -1.34
CA PRO A 9 -16.89 15.53 -2.73
C PRO A 9 -15.36 15.67 -2.91
N ASP A 10 -14.68 16.28 -1.94
CA ASP A 10 -13.23 16.43 -1.86
C ASP A 10 -12.53 15.31 -1.07
N GLY A 11 -13.24 14.25 -0.66
CA GLY A 11 -12.73 13.17 0.20
C GLY A 11 -11.63 12.28 -0.40
N LEU A 12 -11.18 12.56 -1.62
CA LEU A 12 -9.96 11.99 -2.22
C LEU A 12 -8.72 12.84 -1.93
N GLY A 13 -8.91 14.13 -1.67
CA GLY A 13 -7.83 15.08 -1.45
C GLY A 13 -7.33 15.02 -0.01
N ARG A 14 -6.00 15.05 0.14
CA ARG A 14 -5.32 15.13 1.44
C ARG A 14 -5.78 16.31 2.31
N SER A 15 -6.28 17.38 1.70
CA SER A 15 -6.81 18.54 2.41
C SER A 15 -8.17 18.28 3.08
N CYS A 16 -8.89 17.22 2.71
CA CYS A 16 -10.21 16.92 3.27
C CYS A 16 -10.08 16.61 4.77
N PRO A 17 -10.76 17.38 5.63
CA PRO A 17 -10.67 17.22 7.08
C PRO A 17 -11.42 15.98 7.56
N GLY A 18 -10.98 15.41 8.68
CA GLY A 18 -11.63 14.27 9.33
C GLY A 18 -11.29 12.93 8.70
N ALA A 19 -11.52 12.76 7.39
CA ALA A 19 -11.11 11.56 6.66
C ALA A 19 -10.81 11.85 5.19
N HIS A 20 -9.97 11.02 4.56
CA HIS A 20 -9.81 10.97 3.10
C HIS A 20 -9.31 9.61 2.64
N VAL A 21 -9.50 9.32 1.35
CA VAL A 21 -9.08 8.06 0.73
C VAL A 21 -7.58 8.06 0.45
N THR A 22 -6.93 6.95 0.80
CA THR A 22 -5.55 6.63 0.41
C THR A 22 -5.53 5.36 -0.41
N ALA A 23 -4.43 5.15 -1.14
CA ALA A 23 -4.23 3.98 -1.98
C ALA A 23 -2.95 3.25 -1.55
N GLY A 24 -3.14 2.06 -1.00
CA GLY A 24 -2.05 1.18 -0.56
C GLY A 24 -1.71 0.10 -1.60
N VAL A 25 -0.46 -0.35 -1.60
CA VAL A 25 -0.03 -1.52 -2.38
C VAL A 25 0.83 -2.46 -1.54
N LEU A 26 0.39 -3.71 -1.46
CA LEU A 26 1.20 -4.81 -0.98
C LEU A 26 1.98 -5.37 -2.17
N VAL A 27 3.31 -5.37 -2.10
CA VAL A 27 4.15 -5.93 -3.16
C VAL A 27 4.73 -7.27 -2.70
N LEU A 28 4.48 -8.33 -3.46
CA LEU A 28 5.09 -9.64 -3.24
C LEU A 28 6.20 -9.91 -4.27
N SER A 29 7.17 -10.72 -3.87
CA SER A 29 8.16 -11.28 -4.80
C SER A 29 7.48 -12.20 -5.83
N ASP A 30 8.15 -12.46 -6.95
CA ASP A 30 7.64 -13.30 -8.04
C ASP A 30 7.25 -14.73 -7.59
N ASP A 31 7.92 -15.23 -6.55
CA ASP A 31 7.66 -16.53 -5.93
C ASP A 31 6.69 -16.48 -4.73
N HIS A 32 6.16 -15.29 -4.42
CA HIS A 32 5.26 -14.98 -3.31
C HIS A 32 5.80 -15.30 -1.90
N ARG A 33 7.11 -15.54 -1.75
CA ARG A 33 7.72 -15.90 -0.46
C ARG A 33 8.18 -14.69 0.35
N HIS A 34 8.31 -13.53 -0.29
CA HIS A 34 8.70 -12.28 0.37
C HIS A 34 7.69 -11.18 0.09
N VAL A 35 7.55 -10.28 1.06
CA VAL A 35 6.82 -9.02 0.93
C VAL A 35 7.81 -7.87 1.00
N LEU A 36 7.62 -6.87 0.15
CA LEU A 36 8.38 -5.62 0.21
C LEU A 36 7.71 -4.67 1.18
N LEU A 37 8.48 -4.19 2.16
CA LEU A 37 8.01 -3.22 3.15
C LEU A 37 8.91 -1.99 3.16
N THR A 38 8.34 -0.84 3.54
CA THR A 38 9.05 0.42 3.74
C THR A 38 9.15 0.75 5.24
N LEU A 39 10.35 1.11 5.70
CA LEU A 39 10.58 1.63 7.04
C LEU A 39 10.34 3.14 7.03
N HIS A 40 9.12 3.54 7.37
CA HIS A 40 8.68 4.93 7.26
C HIS A 40 9.50 5.88 8.15
N ALA A 41 10.01 6.98 7.60
CA ALA A 41 10.97 7.86 8.30
C ALA A 41 10.41 8.56 9.55
N LYS A 42 9.16 9.04 9.49
CA LYS A 42 8.48 9.67 10.64
C LYS A 42 8.00 8.66 11.68
N ALA A 43 7.29 7.62 11.24
CA ALA A 43 6.68 6.63 12.13
C ALA A 43 7.69 5.61 12.70
N ARG A 44 8.85 5.44 12.07
CA ARG A 44 9.90 4.47 12.44
C ARG A 44 9.37 3.04 12.60
N ARG A 45 8.47 2.65 11.69
CA ARG A 45 7.79 1.36 11.64
C ARG A 45 7.72 0.88 10.20
N TRP A 46 7.65 -0.44 10.03
CA TRP A 46 7.49 -1.08 8.72
C TRP A 46 6.03 -1.10 8.29
N PHE A 47 5.78 -0.74 7.04
CA PHE A 47 4.46 -0.73 6.40
C PHE A 47 4.53 -1.30 4.99
N HIS A 48 3.36 -1.63 4.43
CA HIS A 48 3.19 -1.70 2.97
C HIS A 48 3.39 -0.30 2.37
N LEU A 49 3.60 -0.25 1.05
CA LEU A 49 3.79 1.01 0.32
C LEU A 49 2.44 1.68 0.06
N GLY A 50 2.40 2.99 -0.13
CA GLY A 50 1.18 3.68 -0.49
C GLY A 50 1.03 5.05 0.12
N GLY A 51 0.11 5.82 -0.47
CA GLY A 51 -0.01 7.23 -0.16
C GLY A 51 -1.33 7.84 -0.59
N HIS A 52 -1.28 9.15 -0.84
CA HIS A 52 -2.46 9.94 -1.16
C HIS A 52 -2.79 9.83 -2.64
N CYS A 53 -4.06 10.04 -2.98
CA CYS A 53 -4.44 10.18 -4.38
C CYS A 53 -3.98 11.54 -4.91
N GLU A 54 -3.40 11.55 -6.11
CA GLU A 54 -3.02 12.77 -6.82
C GLU A 54 -3.97 13.08 -7.99
N PRO A 55 -4.05 14.34 -8.47
CA PRO A 55 -4.99 14.73 -9.53
C PRO A 55 -4.84 13.95 -10.84
N GLN A 56 -3.64 13.43 -11.14
CA GLN A 56 -3.40 12.60 -12.33
C GLN A 56 -3.86 11.15 -12.18
N ASP A 57 -4.13 10.69 -10.97
CA ASP A 57 -4.53 9.30 -10.70
C ASP A 57 -5.98 9.08 -11.16
N ARG A 58 -6.13 8.35 -12.28
CA ARG A 58 -7.46 8.08 -12.85
C ARG A 58 -8.26 7.03 -12.07
N THR A 59 -7.57 6.21 -11.27
CA THR A 59 -8.16 5.16 -10.44
C THR A 59 -7.32 4.98 -9.18
N LEU A 60 -7.92 4.41 -8.13
CA LEU A 60 -7.19 4.05 -6.90
C LEU A 60 -6.10 3.01 -7.16
N ALA A 61 -6.33 2.10 -8.11
CA ALA A 61 -5.31 1.15 -8.54
C ALA A 61 -4.12 1.86 -9.18
N ALA A 62 -4.36 2.89 -10.01
CA ALA A 62 -3.28 3.67 -10.61
C ALA A 62 -2.49 4.46 -9.54
N ALA A 63 -3.17 5.04 -8.55
CA ALA A 63 -2.51 5.69 -7.41
C ALA A 63 -1.63 4.69 -6.63
N ALA A 64 -2.19 3.54 -6.26
CA ALA A 64 -1.45 2.49 -5.56
C ALA A 64 -0.22 1.99 -6.34
N LEU A 65 -0.34 1.84 -7.67
CA LEU A 65 0.79 1.45 -8.51
C LEU A 65 1.85 2.56 -8.56
N ARG A 66 1.45 3.82 -8.74
CA ARG A 66 2.37 4.97 -8.74
C ARG A 66 3.18 5.01 -7.44
N GLU A 67 2.50 5.01 -6.30
CA GLU A 67 3.15 5.00 -4.98
C GLU A 67 4.08 3.79 -4.82
N GLY A 68 3.64 2.61 -5.25
CA GLY A 68 4.46 1.40 -5.24
C GLY A 68 5.76 1.56 -6.03
N LEU A 69 5.71 2.19 -7.21
CA LEU A 69 6.89 2.45 -8.04
C LEU A 69 7.78 3.54 -7.42
N GLU A 70 7.19 4.63 -6.95
CA GLU A 70 7.91 5.80 -6.40
C GLU A 70 8.59 5.49 -5.07
N GLU A 71 7.91 4.81 -4.15
CA GLU A 71 8.44 4.53 -2.82
C GLU A 71 9.41 3.36 -2.79
N SER A 72 9.30 2.40 -3.71
CA SER A 72 10.16 1.22 -3.72
C SER A 72 11.33 1.27 -4.69
N GLY A 73 11.28 2.15 -5.70
CA GLY A 73 12.23 2.15 -6.82
C GLY A 73 12.19 0.89 -7.69
N VAL A 74 11.29 -0.07 -7.45
CA VAL A 74 11.19 -1.30 -8.24
C VAL A 74 10.42 -1.00 -9.52
N PRO A 75 11.03 -1.12 -10.71
CA PRO A 75 10.32 -0.94 -11.97
C PRO A 75 9.38 -2.13 -12.25
N ASP A 76 8.42 -1.91 -13.14
CA ASP A 76 7.60 -2.98 -13.75
C ASP A 76 6.77 -3.82 -12.77
N LEU A 77 6.29 -3.20 -11.67
CA LEU A 77 5.30 -3.82 -10.79
C LEU A 77 4.00 -4.15 -11.56
N VAL A 78 3.50 -5.38 -11.38
CA VAL A 78 2.26 -5.84 -12.03
C VAL A 78 1.15 -5.93 -11.00
N LEU A 79 0.12 -5.11 -11.14
CA LEU A 79 -1.07 -5.18 -10.30
C LEU A 79 -1.91 -6.43 -10.58
N VAL A 80 -2.29 -7.12 -9.51
CA VAL A 80 -3.35 -8.12 -9.55
C VAL A 80 -4.70 -7.40 -9.56
N PRO A 81 -5.65 -7.77 -10.46
CA PRO A 81 -6.90 -7.05 -10.58
C PRO A 81 -7.77 -7.06 -9.31
N GLY A 82 -8.26 -5.87 -8.93
CA GLY A 82 -9.22 -5.67 -7.85
C GLY A 82 -8.59 -5.28 -6.50
N PRO A 83 -9.37 -4.69 -5.59
CA PRO A 83 -8.88 -4.37 -4.25
C PRO A 83 -8.62 -5.65 -3.45
N LEU A 84 -7.51 -5.67 -2.73
CA LEU A 84 -7.11 -6.75 -1.82
C LEU A 84 -7.76 -6.59 -0.45
N HIS A 85 -7.70 -5.38 0.11
CA HIS A 85 -8.07 -5.12 1.50
C HIS A 85 -8.55 -3.67 1.67
N LEU A 86 -9.47 -3.45 2.60
CA LEU A 86 -9.96 -2.12 2.96
C LEU A 86 -9.69 -1.88 4.44
N ASP A 87 -9.20 -0.69 4.78
CA ASP A 87 -8.91 -0.33 6.16
C ASP A 87 -9.30 1.13 6.46
N ALA A 88 -9.52 1.43 7.74
CA ALA A 88 -9.72 2.79 8.21
C ALA A 88 -8.89 3.01 9.47
N HIS A 89 -7.83 3.83 9.37
CA HIS A 89 -6.92 4.07 10.47
C HIS A 89 -6.63 5.55 10.66
N VAL A 90 -6.32 5.90 11.92
CA VAL A 90 -6.01 7.28 12.31
C VAL A 90 -4.53 7.55 12.11
N VAL A 91 -4.20 8.67 11.47
CA VAL A 91 -2.85 9.17 11.28
C VAL A 91 -2.70 10.51 12.00
N GLY A 92 -1.68 10.59 12.88
CA GLY A 92 -1.37 11.79 13.67
C GLY A 92 -0.24 12.66 13.11
N PHE A 93 0.24 12.37 11.90
CA PHE A 93 1.38 13.07 11.26
C PHE A 93 1.07 13.51 9.82
N CYS A 94 -0.22 13.61 9.45
CA CYS A 94 -0.64 13.98 8.11
C CYS A 94 -0.80 15.50 7.96
N GLY A 95 0.29 16.19 7.60
CA GLY A 95 0.25 17.57 7.10
C GLY A 95 -0.38 18.58 8.07
N GLU A 96 -1.36 19.35 7.57
CA GLU A 96 -1.97 20.49 8.25
C GLU A 96 -2.98 20.11 9.35
N HIS A 97 -3.42 18.85 9.38
CA HIS A 97 -4.41 18.38 10.34
C HIS A 97 -3.74 17.61 11.47
N PRO A 98 -4.05 17.91 12.75
CA PRO A 98 -3.43 17.23 13.89
C PRO A 98 -3.77 15.74 13.94
N GLN A 99 -4.92 15.35 13.38
CA GLN A 99 -5.37 13.98 13.28
C GLN A 99 -6.36 13.83 12.13
N VAL A 100 -6.16 12.81 11.29
CA VAL A 100 -7.06 12.48 10.17
C VAL A 100 -7.21 10.97 10.04
N THR A 101 -8.34 10.51 9.52
CA THR A 101 -8.58 9.09 9.22
C THR A 101 -8.26 8.81 7.76
N HIS A 102 -7.28 7.95 7.50
CA HIS A 102 -7.08 7.41 6.17
C HIS A 102 -8.09 6.29 5.93
N LEU A 103 -8.82 6.37 4.81
CA LEU A 103 -9.73 5.36 4.31
C LEU A 103 -8.99 4.59 3.20
N ASP A 104 -8.21 3.59 3.61
CA ASP A 104 -7.18 2.98 2.77
C ASP A 104 -7.74 1.85 1.90
N VAL A 105 -7.57 1.98 0.59
CA VAL A 105 -7.91 0.95 -0.39
C VAL A 105 -6.61 0.31 -0.87
N ARG A 106 -6.41 -0.95 -0.49
CA ARG A 106 -5.14 -1.65 -0.71
C ARG A 106 -5.25 -2.61 -1.89
N PHE A 107 -4.22 -2.64 -2.71
CA PHE A 107 -4.09 -3.52 -3.87
C PHE A 107 -2.91 -4.48 -3.69
N LEU A 108 -2.86 -5.51 -4.52
CA LEU A 108 -1.74 -6.43 -4.60
C LEU A 108 -0.96 -6.16 -5.89
N ALA A 109 0.36 -6.05 -5.79
CA ALA A 109 1.27 -6.06 -6.92
C ALA A 109 2.30 -7.19 -6.78
N LEU A 110 2.80 -7.66 -7.91
CA LEU A 110 3.92 -8.58 -7.99
C LEU A 110 5.13 -7.87 -8.59
N ALA A 111 6.28 -8.06 -7.97
CA ALA A 111 7.55 -7.58 -8.48
C ALA A 111 8.15 -8.56 -9.50
N PRO A 112 8.94 -8.08 -10.48
CA PRO A 112 9.70 -8.95 -11.35
C PRO A 112 10.76 -9.74 -10.56
N ALA A 113 11.14 -10.91 -11.09
CA ALA A 113 12.18 -11.74 -10.48
C ALA A 113 13.50 -10.98 -10.37
N GLY A 114 14.14 -11.03 -9.20
CA GLY A 114 15.39 -10.32 -8.94
C GLY A 114 15.25 -8.81 -8.71
N ALA A 115 14.04 -8.30 -8.48
CA ALA A 115 13.81 -6.91 -8.13
C ALA A 115 14.62 -6.47 -6.90
N VAL A 116 15.39 -5.39 -7.06
CA VAL A 116 16.16 -4.75 -5.99
C VAL A 116 15.46 -3.44 -5.63
N PRO A 117 15.00 -3.26 -4.38
CA PRO A 117 14.37 -2.02 -3.97
C PRO A 117 15.40 -0.92 -3.70
N GLU A 118 14.94 0.31 -3.80
CA GLU A 118 15.68 1.52 -3.47
C GLU A 118 14.90 2.35 -2.45
N VAL A 119 15.62 3.06 -1.59
CA VAL A 119 15.01 3.94 -0.59
C VAL A 119 14.56 5.26 -1.24
N SER A 120 13.36 5.72 -0.89
CA SER A 120 12.87 7.05 -1.22
C SER A 120 13.16 8.07 -0.10
N GLU A 121 12.90 9.35 -0.34
CA GLU A 121 12.99 10.41 0.69
C GLU A 121 12.05 10.18 1.89
N GLU A 122 11.02 9.33 1.73
CA GLU A 122 10.02 9.04 2.76
C GLU A 122 10.41 7.87 3.68
N SER A 123 11.45 7.13 3.30
CA SER A 123 11.85 5.86 3.92
C SER A 123 13.26 5.94 4.52
N LEU A 124 13.49 5.18 5.59
CA LEU A 124 14.83 4.93 6.14
C LEU A 124 15.45 3.65 5.56
N ASP A 125 14.61 2.73 5.11
CA ASP A 125 14.98 1.45 4.51
C ASP A 125 13.78 0.90 3.72
N VAL A 126 14.03 0.15 2.66
CA VAL A 126 13.00 -0.56 1.89
C VAL A 126 13.54 -1.96 1.62
N ARG A 127 12.83 -2.98 2.10
CA ARG A 127 13.41 -4.32 2.22
C ARG A 127 12.40 -5.43 2.02
N TRP A 128 12.87 -6.52 1.41
CA TRP A 128 12.20 -7.80 1.33
C TRP A 128 12.23 -8.54 2.68
N TRP A 129 11.05 -8.91 3.16
CA TRP A 129 10.84 -9.70 4.37
C TRP A 129 10.16 -11.03 4.04
N PRO A 130 10.58 -12.16 4.64
CA PRO A 130 9.85 -13.42 4.47
C PRO A 130 8.41 -13.25 4.95
N VAL A 131 7.44 -13.74 4.18
CA VAL A 131 6.00 -13.59 4.53
C VAL A 131 5.63 -14.24 5.88
N GLY A 132 6.42 -15.21 6.34
CA GLY A 132 6.28 -15.86 7.65
C GLY A 132 7.10 -15.23 8.79
N ASP A 133 7.96 -14.24 8.52
CA ASP A 133 8.88 -13.63 9.49
C ASP A 133 8.91 -12.10 9.31
N LEU A 134 7.74 -11.49 9.53
CA LEU A 134 7.58 -10.04 9.37
C LEU A 134 8.22 -9.26 10.54
N PRO A 135 8.77 -8.07 10.28
CA PRO A 135 9.45 -7.23 11.28
C PRO A 135 8.47 -6.44 12.17
N THR A 136 7.31 -7.03 12.47
CA THR A 136 6.23 -6.34 13.18
C THR A 136 5.33 -7.32 13.91
N GLU A 137 4.78 -6.87 15.04
CA GLU A 137 3.71 -7.57 15.77
C GLU A 137 2.32 -7.11 15.32
N SER A 138 2.23 -6.26 14.29
CA SER A 138 0.94 -5.78 13.76
C SER A 138 0.13 -6.95 13.17
N ALA A 139 -0.98 -7.30 13.82
CA ALA A 139 -1.94 -8.28 13.30
C ALA A 139 -2.47 -7.85 11.93
N GLU A 140 -2.74 -6.55 11.76
CA GLU A 140 -3.26 -6.00 10.51
C GLU A 140 -2.30 -6.21 9.32
N LEU A 141 -0.99 -5.98 9.52
CA LEU A 141 -0.02 -6.23 8.44
C LEU A 141 0.11 -7.72 8.15
N ARG A 142 0.07 -8.56 9.19
CA ARG A 142 0.10 -10.03 9.02
C ARG A 142 -1.13 -10.52 8.25
N GLU A 143 -2.31 -10.00 8.55
CA GLU A 143 -3.55 -10.30 7.83
C GLU A 143 -3.50 -9.83 6.38
N LEU A 144 -3.02 -8.61 6.13
CA LEU A 144 -2.83 -8.08 4.78
C LEU A 144 -1.88 -8.96 3.96
N VAL A 145 -0.73 -9.34 4.52
CA VAL A 145 0.25 -10.22 3.87
C VAL A 145 -0.36 -11.59 3.57
N ALA A 146 -1.06 -12.19 4.54
CA ALA A 146 -1.71 -13.48 4.35
C ALA A 146 -2.77 -13.44 3.23
N ALA A 147 -3.59 -12.38 3.20
CA ALA A 147 -4.56 -12.17 2.14
C ALA A 147 -3.89 -12.01 0.77
N GLY A 148 -2.78 -11.25 0.70
CA GLY A 148 -2.00 -11.06 -0.50
C GLY A 148 -1.44 -12.38 -1.05
N VAL A 149 -0.84 -13.19 -0.19
CA VAL A 149 -0.29 -14.51 -0.57
C VAL A 149 -1.40 -15.43 -1.09
N ALA A 150 -2.56 -15.48 -0.42
CA ALA A 150 -3.69 -16.30 -0.85
C ALA A 150 -4.22 -15.86 -2.22
N LEU A 151 -4.35 -14.55 -2.45
CA LEU A 151 -4.79 -14.00 -3.74
C LEU A 151 -3.77 -14.30 -4.85
N ALA A 152 -2.47 -14.10 -4.59
CA ALA A 152 -1.41 -14.34 -5.55
C ALA A 152 -1.39 -15.81 -6.03
N GLN A 153 -1.51 -16.76 -5.10
CA GLN A 153 -1.60 -18.18 -5.40
C GLN A 153 -2.82 -18.52 -6.27
N ALA A 154 -3.98 -17.94 -5.96
CA ALA A 154 -5.19 -18.12 -6.77
C ALA A 154 -5.05 -17.48 -8.17
N TRP A 155 -4.38 -16.34 -8.28
CA TRP A 155 -4.18 -15.64 -9.54
C TRP A 155 -3.25 -16.40 -10.49
N SER A 156 -2.11 -16.92 -10.01
CA SER A 156 -1.18 -17.72 -10.83
C SER A 156 -1.81 -19.00 -11.35
N SER A 157 -2.74 -19.61 -10.61
CA SER A 157 -3.49 -20.80 -11.07
C SER A 157 -4.48 -20.53 -12.21
N ARG A 158 -4.83 -19.26 -12.46
CA ARG A 158 -5.78 -18.84 -13.51
C ARG A 158 -5.11 -18.28 -14.77
N ALA A 159 -3.82 -17.98 -14.70
CA ALA A 159 -3.03 -17.44 -15.80
C ALA A 159 -2.37 -18.54 -16.68
N ILE A 160 -2.61 -19.82 -16.35
CA ILE A 160 -2.22 -21.03 -17.10
C ILE A 160 -3.48 -21.67 -17.67
#